data_AF-A0A6P6G337-F1
#
_entry.id   AF-A0A6P6G337-F1
#
_cell.length_a   1.000
_cell.length_b   1.000
_cell.length_c   1.000
_cell.angle_alpha   90.00
_cell.angle_beta   90.00
_cell.angle_gamma   90.00
#
_symmetry.space_group_name_H-M   'P 1'
#
loop_
_entity.id
_entity.type
_entity.pdbx_description
1 polymer ?
#
loop_
_entity_poly.entity_id
_entity_poly.type
_entity_poly.pdbx_seq_one_letter_code
_entity_poly.pdbx_strand_id
1 'polypeptide(L)'
;MLSLYEAAHLRMHGEEILDEALVFTTTHLQLELSNMTSDLTEKVTFALNRSICKNIPRSETRNYISFYPKENSHSENLLKLAQLDFNVLQALHQKEVANLSRWWKNLDFKRKLPYARDRLVELYFWIYAMFFEPQYSLARVLVTKLLAMVSIIDDTFDAHGTYEEIKLFTEAIMRWDISAKDVLPDYMKMIYQEFLDIYSQFEEHTGKEGRSYGLAYAKQAMKKISPSLFC
;
A
#
# COMPACT_ATOMS: atom_id res chain seq x y z
N MET A 1 8.82 5.90 -30.59
CA MET A 1 9.94 5.91 -29.62
C MET A 1 9.43 5.76 -28.18
N LEU A 2 8.57 6.66 -27.69
CA LEU A 2 7.98 6.55 -26.35
C LEU A 2 7.31 5.20 -26.07
N SER A 3 6.54 4.65 -27.02
CA SER A 3 5.93 3.31 -26.86
C SER A 3 6.96 2.18 -26.74
N LEU A 4 8.11 2.30 -27.40
CA LEU A 4 9.19 1.31 -27.30
C LEU A 4 9.92 1.44 -25.96
N TYR A 5 10.09 2.66 -25.45
CA TYR A 5 10.60 2.91 -24.09
C TYR A 5 9.73 2.22 -23.04
N GLU A 6 8.40 2.42 -23.10
CA GLU A 6 7.47 1.78 -22.17
C GLU A 6 7.48 0.25 -22.29
N ALA A 7 7.51 -0.28 -23.52
CA ALA A 7 7.58 -1.72 -23.76
C ALA A 7 8.89 -2.34 -23.24
N ALA A 8 10.03 -1.66 -23.40
CA ALA A 8 11.33 -2.14 -22.93
C ALA A 8 11.43 -2.26 -21.40
N HIS A 9 10.53 -1.63 -20.64
CA HIS A 9 10.40 -1.82 -19.21
C HIS A 9 9.68 -3.10 -18.79
N LEU A 10 9.06 -3.83 -19.73
CA LEU A 10 8.42 -5.13 -19.50
C LEU A 10 9.32 -6.33 -19.82
N ARG A 11 10.58 -6.07 -20.19
CA ARG A 11 11.53 -7.10 -20.61
C ARG A 11 11.81 -8.14 -19.53
N MET A 12 12.18 -9.33 -19.99
CA MET A 12 12.58 -10.49 -19.20
C MET A 12 14.05 -10.85 -19.45
N HIS A 13 14.60 -11.74 -18.61
CA HIS A 13 15.96 -12.25 -18.81
C HIS A 13 16.11 -12.94 -20.18
N GLY A 14 17.19 -12.59 -20.91
CA GLY A 14 17.47 -13.11 -22.25
C GLY A 14 16.96 -12.24 -23.40
N GLU A 15 16.28 -11.13 -23.12
CA GLU A 15 15.80 -10.18 -24.13
C GLU A 15 16.78 -9.01 -24.33
N GLU A 16 18.03 -9.30 -24.73
CA GLU A 16 19.11 -8.30 -24.87
C GLU A 16 18.72 -7.11 -25.77
N ILE A 17 17.94 -7.36 -26.81
CA ILE A 17 17.43 -6.32 -27.72
C ILE A 17 16.57 -5.28 -27.00
N LEU A 18 15.88 -5.65 -25.91
CA LEU A 18 15.08 -4.73 -25.10
C LEU A 18 15.93 -3.98 -24.07
N ASP A 19 17.07 -4.54 -23.64
CA ASP A 19 18.07 -3.77 -22.89
C ASP A 19 18.64 -2.65 -23.76
N GLU A 20 19.05 -2.96 -24.99
CA GLU A 20 19.51 -1.98 -25.98
C GLU A 20 18.41 -0.96 -26.32
N ALA A 21 17.17 -1.42 -26.52
CA ALA A 21 16.05 -0.53 -26.81
C ALA A 21 15.78 0.46 -25.67
N LEU A 22 15.92 0.05 -24.39
CA LEU A 22 15.74 0.96 -23.27
C LEU A 22 16.81 2.07 -23.29
N VAL A 23 18.09 1.70 -23.48
CA VAL A 23 19.19 2.68 -23.55
C VAL A 23 18.98 3.63 -24.73
N PHE A 24 18.76 3.06 -25.92
CA PHE A 24 18.54 3.81 -27.16
C PHE A 24 17.38 4.80 -27.02
N THR A 25 16.20 4.33 -26.60
CA THR A 25 15.02 5.19 -26.48
C THR A 25 15.18 6.25 -25.39
N THR A 26 15.80 5.94 -24.26
CA THR A 26 16.08 6.92 -23.20
C THR A 26 16.94 8.07 -23.72
N THR A 27 18.06 7.75 -24.37
CA THR A 27 18.99 8.76 -24.91
C THR A 27 18.30 9.64 -25.95
N HIS A 28 17.61 9.06 -26.92
CA HIS A 28 16.97 9.84 -27.97
C HIS A 28 15.77 10.64 -27.47
N LEU A 29 14.97 10.11 -26.54
CA LEU A 29 13.86 10.89 -25.94
C LEU A 29 14.38 12.11 -25.19
N GLN A 30 15.49 11.99 -24.44
CA GLN A 30 16.11 13.11 -23.72
C GLN A 30 16.65 14.19 -24.66
N LEU A 31 17.32 13.80 -25.74
CA LEU A 31 17.87 14.75 -26.72
C LEU A 31 16.79 15.55 -27.44
N GLU A 32 15.65 14.92 -27.72
CA GLU A 32 14.56 15.56 -28.45
C GLU A 32 13.63 16.40 -27.58
N LEU A 33 13.76 16.40 -26.25
CA LEU A 33 12.84 17.12 -25.32
C LEU A 33 12.66 18.60 -25.68
N SER A 34 13.73 19.27 -26.12
CA SER A 34 13.71 20.69 -26.51
C SER A 34 13.01 20.97 -27.84
N ASN A 35 12.85 19.95 -28.68
CA ASN A 35 12.29 20.06 -30.03
C ASN A 35 10.82 19.63 -30.09
N MET A 36 10.28 19.08 -28.99
CA MET A 36 8.91 18.61 -28.88
C MET A 36 7.93 19.74 -28.56
N THR A 37 6.64 19.51 -28.82
CA THR A 37 5.57 20.39 -28.33
C THR A 37 5.48 20.31 -26.81
N SER A 38 5.05 21.38 -26.15
CA SER A 38 4.94 21.44 -24.68
C SER A 38 4.20 20.24 -24.07
N ASP A 39 3.11 19.80 -24.69
CA ASP A 39 2.31 18.68 -24.20
C ASP A 39 3.03 17.33 -24.35
N LEU A 40 3.78 17.14 -25.44
CA LEU A 40 4.58 15.94 -25.64
C LEU A 40 5.80 15.93 -24.74
N THR A 41 6.45 17.08 -24.54
CA THR A 41 7.56 17.24 -23.58
C THR A 41 7.11 16.83 -22.18
N GLU A 42 5.95 17.32 -21.70
CA GLU A 42 5.43 16.96 -20.39
C GLU A 42 5.20 15.44 -20.25
N LYS A 43 4.58 14.81 -21.25
CA LYS A 43 4.32 13.36 -21.29
C LYS A 43 5.63 12.54 -21.32
N VAL A 44 6.60 12.95 -22.12
CA VAL A 44 7.90 12.27 -22.23
C VAL A 44 8.74 12.45 -20.96
N THR A 45 8.78 13.66 -20.38
CA THR A 45 9.45 13.91 -19.10
C THR A 45 8.85 13.06 -17.99
N PHE A 46 7.52 12.95 -17.95
CA PHE A 46 6.84 12.11 -16.97
C PHE A 46 7.21 10.62 -17.12
N ALA A 47 7.16 10.09 -18.35
CA ALA A 47 7.56 8.71 -18.63
C ALA A 47 9.04 8.43 -18.31
N LEU A 48 9.95 9.35 -18.66
CA LEU A 48 11.39 9.24 -18.37
C LEU A 48 11.70 9.24 -16.87
N ASN A 49 10.87 9.89 -16.05
CA ASN A 49 10.98 9.84 -14.59
C ASN A 49 10.55 8.46 -14.06
N ARG A 50 9.42 7.93 -14.54
CA ARG A 50 8.94 6.60 -14.17
C ARG A 50 8.01 6.03 -15.24
N SER A 51 8.36 4.85 -15.74
CA SER A 51 7.56 4.12 -16.72
C SER A 51 6.19 3.74 -16.18
N ILE A 52 5.21 3.59 -17.09
CA ILE A 52 3.82 3.26 -16.77
C ILE A 52 3.75 1.97 -15.96
N CYS A 53 4.47 0.92 -16.40
CA CYS A 53 4.43 -0.40 -15.74
C CYS A 53 5.04 -0.43 -14.34
N LYS A 54 5.86 0.58 -13.97
CA LYS A 54 6.45 0.71 -12.65
C LYS A 54 5.70 1.70 -11.76
N ASN A 55 4.68 2.37 -12.29
CA ASN A 55 3.95 3.40 -11.56
C ASN A 55 2.75 2.84 -10.80
N ILE A 56 2.23 3.61 -9.83
CA ILE A 56 1.01 3.26 -9.11
C ILE A 56 -0.18 3.54 -10.05
N PRO A 57 -1.02 2.53 -10.39
CA PRO A 57 -2.04 2.67 -11.41
C PRO A 57 -2.96 3.89 -11.22
N ARG A 58 -3.34 4.18 -9.97
CA ARG A 58 -4.20 5.34 -9.67
C ARG A 58 -3.50 6.69 -9.74
N SER A 59 -2.20 6.74 -9.43
CA SER A 59 -1.40 7.95 -9.60
C SER A 59 -1.24 8.25 -11.09
N GLU A 60 -0.89 7.22 -11.87
CA GLU A 60 -0.82 7.28 -13.33
C GLU A 60 -2.14 7.73 -13.95
N THR A 61 -3.25 7.10 -13.55
CA THR A 61 -4.59 7.44 -14.04
C THR A 61 -4.93 8.90 -13.78
N ARG A 62 -4.62 9.43 -12.59
CA ARG A 62 -4.88 10.83 -12.26
C ARG A 62 -4.14 11.79 -13.20
N ASN A 63 -2.86 11.51 -13.46
CA ASN A 63 -2.05 12.32 -14.36
C ASN A 63 -2.54 12.15 -15.82
N TYR A 64 -2.87 10.93 -16.24
CA TYR A 64 -3.35 10.68 -17.58
C TYR A 64 -4.71 11.32 -17.87
N ILE A 65 -5.61 11.42 -16.89
CA ILE A 65 -6.86 12.19 -17.02
C ILE A 65 -6.59 13.66 -17.36
N SER A 66 -5.50 14.26 -16.86
CA SER A 66 -5.11 15.63 -17.24
C SER A 66 -4.40 15.72 -18.59
N PHE A 67 -3.75 14.64 -19.06
CA PHE A 67 -3.10 14.59 -20.37
C PHE A 67 -4.06 14.28 -21.51
N TYR A 68 -5.04 13.42 -21.27
CA TYR A 68 -5.93 12.88 -22.30
C TYR A 68 -6.65 13.95 -23.14
N PRO A 69 -7.18 15.07 -22.57
CA PRO A 69 -7.82 16.12 -23.36
C PRO A 69 -6.89 16.82 -24.36
N LYS A 70 -5.56 16.75 -24.14
CA LYS A 70 -4.55 17.34 -25.01
C LYS A 70 -4.27 16.48 -26.25
N GLU A 71 -4.75 15.23 -26.27
CA GLU A 71 -4.56 14.34 -27.42
C GLU A 71 -5.57 14.68 -28.53
N ASN A 72 -5.11 14.83 -29.78
CA ASN A 72 -5.97 15.21 -30.90
C ASN A 72 -7.13 14.23 -31.17
N SER A 73 -6.99 12.97 -30.77
CA SER A 73 -7.96 11.90 -31.01
C SER A 73 -8.72 11.47 -29.74
N HIS A 74 -8.75 12.29 -28.70
CA HIS A 74 -9.40 11.91 -27.45
C HIS A 74 -10.92 11.79 -27.61
N SER A 75 -11.50 10.88 -26.84
CA SER A 75 -12.95 10.69 -26.75
C SER A 75 -13.50 11.44 -25.54
N GLU A 76 -14.36 12.43 -25.78
CA GLU A 76 -15.06 13.17 -24.72
C GLU A 76 -15.88 12.25 -23.81
N ASN A 77 -16.50 11.22 -24.39
CA ASN A 77 -17.26 10.23 -23.62
C ASN A 77 -16.35 9.42 -22.68
N LEU A 78 -15.16 9.03 -23.15
CA LEU A 78 -14.19 8.29 -22.33
C LEU A 78 -13.62 9.18 -21.22
N LEU A 79 -13.28 10.43 -21.53
CA LEU A 79 -12.78 11.40 -20.56
C LEU A 79 -13.80 11.61 -19.43
N LYS A 80 -15.07 11.85 -19.79
CA LYS A 80 -16.15 12.04 -18.83
C LYS A 80 -16.36 10.79 -17.96
N LEU A 81 -16.33 9.60 -18.56
CA LEU A 81 -16.43 8.34 -17.83
C LEU A 81 -15.29 8.21 -16.81
N ALA A 82 -14.04 8.44 -17.23
CA ALA A 82 -12.87 8.31 -16.37
C ALA A 82 -12.89 9.32 -15.21
N GLN A 83 -13.30 10.57 -15.45
CA GLN A 83 -13.43 11.59 -14.40
C GLN A 83 -14.51 11.23 -13.37
N LEU A 84 -15.67 10.76 -13.85
CA LEU A 84 -16.77 10.35 -12.97
C LEU A 84 -16.39 9.12 -12.13
N ASP A 85 -15.82 8.09 -12.76
CA ASP A 85 -15.33 6.90 -12.05
C ASP A 85 -14.29 7.26 -10.99
N PHE A 86 -13.34 8.14 -11.34
CA PHE A 86 -12.32 8.59 -10.41
C PHE A 86 -12.92 9.26 -9.17
N ASN A 87 -13.90 10.15 -9.36
CA ASN A 87 -14.54 10.86 -8.26
C ASN A 87 -15.41 9.93 -7.39
N VAL A 88 -16.13 8.98 -8.00
CA VAL A 88 -16.94 7.99 -7.28
C VAL A 88 -16.05 7.14 -6.37
N LEU A 89 -14.91 6.65 -6.90
CA LEU A 89 -13.98 5.86 -6.10
C LEU A 89 -13.25 6.70 -5.06
N GLN A 90 -12.88 7.94 -5.39
CA GLN A 90 -12.32 8.86 -4.40
C GLN A 90 -13.26 9.08 -3.20
N ALA A 91 -14.57 9.21 -3.43
CA ALA A 91 -15.55 9.35 -2.36
C ALA A 91 -15.62 8.08 -1.47
N LEU A 92 -15.52 6.89 -2.08
CA LEU A 92 -15.40 5.62 -1.36
C LEU A 92 -14.14 5.60 -0.49
N HIS A 93 -12.98 5.95 -1.06
CA HIS A 93 -11.70 5.95 -0.35
C HIS A 93 -11.67 6.97 0.80
N GLN A 94 -12.25 8.16 0.60
CA GLN A 94 -12.41 9.15 1.67
C GLN A 94 -13.26 8.64 2.84
N LYS A 95 -14.34 7.89 2.54
CA LYS A 95 -15.16 7.23 3.56
C LYS A 95 -14.39 6.16 4.32
N GLU A 96 -13.58 5.36 3.62
CA GLU A 96 -12.68 4.36 4.23
C GLU A 96 -11.68 5.05 5.18
N VAL A 97 -10.99 6.10 4.72
CA VAL A 97 -10.04 6.88 5.53
C VAL A 97 -10.72 7.50 6.74
N ALA A 98 -11.90 8.12 6.59
CA ALA A 98 -12.61 8.71 7.72
C ALA A 98 -12.96 7.68 8.80
N ASN A 99 -13.30 6.45 8.40
CA ASN A 99 -13.56 5.36 9.34
C ASN A 99 -12.28 4.87 10.02
N LEU A 100 -11.19 4.73 9.27
CA LEU A 100 -9.88 4.38 9.80
C LEU A 100 -9.37 5.44 10.78
N SER A 101 -9.47 6.73 10.44
CA SER A 101 -9.08 7.83 11.32
C SER A 101 -9.86 7.83 12.63
N ARG A 102 -11.17 7.50 12.59
CA ARG A 102 -11.97 7.37 13.81
C ARG A 102 -11.51 6.19 14.66
N TRP A 103 -11.28 5.04 14.05
CA TRP A 103 -10.72 3.86 14.73
C TRP A 103 -9.37 4.18 15.38
N TRP A 104 -8.43 4.76 14.64
CA TRP A 104 -7.10 5.14 15.12
C TRP A 104 -7.15 6.14 16.28
N LYS A 105 -8.03 7.15 16.17
CA LYS A 105 -8.25 8.12 17.23
C LYS A 105 -8.77 7.46 18.52
N ASN A 106 -9.66 6.47 18.41
CA ASN A 106 -10.22 5.78 19.57
C ASN A 106 -9.18 4.93 20.32
N LEU A 107 -8.15 4.42 19.62
CA LEU A 107 -7.04 3.70 20.26
C LEU A 107 -6.19 4.63 21.14
N ASP A 108 -6.10 5.90 20.77
CA ASP A 108 -5.37 6.94 21.50
C ASP A 108 -3.86 6.61 21.64
N PHE A 109 -3.29 5.93 20.64
CA PHE A 109 -1.87 5.57 20.62
C PHE A 109 -0.94 6.77 20.59
N LYS A 110 -1.36 7.89 19.99
CA LYS A 110 -0.58 9.13 20.02
C LYS A 110 -0.21 9.55 21.45
N ARG A 111 -1.12 9.35 22.42
CA ARG A 111 -0.87 9.64 23.83
C ARG A 111 -0.25 8.45 24.57
N LYS A 112 -0.74 7.24 24.30
CA LYS A 112 -0.36 6.03 25.05
C LYS A 112 0.98 5.45 24.62
N LEU A 113 1.37 5.64 23.36
CA LEU A 113 2.59 5.14 22.72
C LEU A 113 3.31 6.30 22.01
N PRO A 114 3.81 7.32 22.74
CA PRO A 114 4.37 8.53 22.15
C PRO A 114 5.68 8.28 21.36
N TYR A 115 6.30 7.11 21.53
CA TYR A 115 7.48 6.69 20.77
C TYR A 115 7.14 6.25 19.34
N ALA A 116 5.89 5.83 19.08
CA ALA A 116 5.51 5.24 17.81
C ALA A 116 5.12 6.31 16.77
N ARG A 117 5.42 6.02 15.51
CA ARG A 117 5.15 6.90 14.37
C ARG A 117 3.65 6.88 14.05
N ASP A 118 3.08 8.07 13.81
CA ASP A 118 1.72 8.19 13.27
C ASP A 118 1.78 8.20 11.75
N ARG A 119 1.36 7.09 11.13
CA ARG A 119 1.49 6.83 9.68
C ARG A 119 0.22 6.27 9.03
N LEU A 120 -0.94 6.45 9.66
CA LEU A 120 -2.19 5.82 9.21
C LEU A 120 -2.53 6.16 7.76
N VAL A 121 -2.32 7.41 7.34
CA VAL A 121 -2.67 7.88 5.99
C VAL A 121 -1.71 7.31 4.95
N GLU A 122 -0.42 7.25 5.27
CA GLU A 122 0.63 6.69 4.42
C GLU A 122 0.42 5.18 4.23
N LEU A 123 0.09 4.47 5.31
CA LEU A 123 -0.21 3.04 5.26
C LEU A 123 -1.49 2.75 4.48
N TYR A 124 -2.53 3.58 4.62
CA TYR A 124 -3.71 3.48 3.75
C TYR A 124 -3.34 3.69 2.28
N PHE A 125 -2.50 4.70 1.99
CA PHE A 125 -2.05 4.98 0.63
C PHE A 125 -1.30 3.78 0.02
N TRP A 126 -0.48 3.07 0.80
CA TRP A 126 0.20 1.84 0.35
C TRP A 126 -0.79 0.75 -0.06
N ILE A 127 -1.82 0.52 0.75
CA ILE A 127 -2.83 -0.50 0.44
C ILE A 127 -3.72 -0.09 -0.74
N TYR A 128 -4.10 1.18 -0.79
CA TYR A 128 -4.80 1.80 -1.92
C TYR A 128 -4.01 1.66 -3.24
N ALA A 129 -2.69 1.78 -3.18
CA ALA A 129 -1.81 1.63 -4.34
C ALA A 129 -1.78 0.19 -4.88
N MET A 130 -2.01 -0.82 -4.04
CA MET A 130 -2.06 -2.23 -4.46
C MET A 130 -3.40 -2.61 -5.10
N PHE A 131 -4.53 -2.15 -4.54
CA PHE A 131 -5.86 -2.43 -5.07
C PHE A 131 -6.85 -1.32 -4.69
N PHE A 132 -7.36 -0.61 -5.70
CA PHE A 132 -8.22 0.58 -5.52
C PHE A 132 -9.69 0.32 -5.85
N GLU A 133 -9.99 -0.83 -6.45
CA GLU A 133 -11.30 -1.19 -6.98
C GLU A 133 -12.32 -1.38 -5.85
N PRO A 134 -13.61 -1.11 -6.08
CA PRO A 134 -14.61 -1.02 -5.01
C PRO A 134 -14.82 -2.34 -4.27
N GLN A 135 -14.69 -3.49 -4.96
CA GLN A 135 -14.84 -4.81 -4.36
C GLN A 135 -13.81 -5.12 -3.27
N TYR A 136 -12.68 -4.42 -3.25
CA TYR A 136 -11.64 -4.59 -2.24
C TYR A 136 -11.73 -3.60 -1.07
N SER A 137 -12.85 -2.88 -0.93
CA SER A 137 -13.03 -1.85 0.12
C SER A 137 -12.76 -2.37 1.52
N LEU A 138 -13.35 -3.51 1.90
CA LEU A 138 -13.13 -4.07 3.22
C LEU A 138 -11.69 -4.58 3.39
N ALA A 139 -11.12 -5.20 2.36
CA ALA A 139 -9.74 -5.65 2.39
C ALA A 139 -8.79 -4.46 2.63
N ARG A 140 -9.01 -3.32 1.96
CA ARG A 140 -8.22 -2.10 2.20
C ARG A 140 -8.29 -1.66 3.65
N VAL A 141 -9.49 -1.61 4.23
CA VAL A 141 -9.68 -1.20 5.63
C VAL A 141 -8.98 -2.15 6.59
N LEU A 142 -9.24 -3.45 6.51
CA LEU A 142 -8.69 -4.43 7.46
C LEU A 142 -7.16 -4.57 7.32
N VAL A 143 -6.64 -4.60 6.09
CA VAL A 143 -5.19 -4.67 5.86
C VAL A 143 -4.49 -3.38 6.30
N THR A 144 -5.12 -2.21 6.14
CA THR A 144 -4.55 -0.95 6.68
C THR A 144 -4.48 -0.98 8.21
N LYS A 145 -5.53 -1.47 8.90
CA LYS A 145 -5.47 -1.65 10.36
C LYS A 145 -4.34 -2.59 10.77
N LEU A 146 -4.20 -3.71 10.07
CA LEU A 146 -3.13 -4.68 10.31
C LEU A 146 -1.74 -4.04 10.13
N LEU A 147 -1.50 -3.33 9.01
CA LEU A 147 -0.23 -2.65 8.78
C LEU A 147 0.04 -1.56 9.82
N ALA A 148 -0.98 -0.82 10.25
CA ALA A 148 -0.83 0.16 11.31
C ALA A 148 -0.37 -0.51 12.61
N MET A 149 -0.96 -1.65 12.99
CA MET A 149 -0.51 -2.41 14.15
C MET A 149 0.90 -3.00 13.99
N VAL A 150 1.24 -3.50 12.80
CA VAL A 150 2.59 -3.99 12.51
C VAL A 150 3.62 -2.87 12.62
N SER A 151 3.30 -1.66 12.14
CA SER A 151 4.17 -0.48 12.30
C SER A 151 4.35 -0.07 13.76
N ILE A 152 3.31 -0.21 14.59
CA ILE A 152 3.45 0.01 16.03
C ILE A 152 4.37 -1.03 16.66
N ILE A 153 4.23 -2.31 16.29
CA ILE A 153 5.08 -3.39 16.79
C ILE A 153 6.54 -3.17 16.36
N ASP A 154 6.77 -2.78 15.11
CA ASP A 154 8.07 -2.39 14.56
C ASP A 154 8.71 -1.27 15.40
N ASP A 155 7.98 -0.17 15.65
CA ASP A 155 8.46 0.91 16.51
C ASP A 155 8.72 0.48 17.96
N THR A 156 7.89 -0.43 18.49
CA THR A 156 8.12 -1.00 19.81
C THR A 156 9.42 -1.79 19.84
N PHE A 157 9.71 -2.58 18.81
CA PHE A 157 10.89 -3.45 18.77
C PHE A 157 12.17 -2.64 18.55
N ASP A 158 12.11 -1.63 17.68
CA ASP A 158 13.29 -0.86 17.26
C ASP A 158 13.69 0.24 18.26
N ALA A 159 12.70 0.88 18.90
CA ALA A 159 12.93 2.16 19.57
C ALA A 159 12.52 2.19 21.05
N HIS A 160 11.85 1.17 21.58
CA HIS A 160 11.28 1.26 22.93
C HIS A 160 11.43 0.02 23.82
N GLY A 161 11.05 -1.17 23.36
CA GLY A 161 10.98 -2.37 24.17
C GLY A 161 12.37 -2.88 24.59
N THR A 162 12.48 -3.41 25.80
CA THR A 162 13.71 -4.14 26.17
C THR A 162 13.72 -5.52 25.52
N TYR A 163 14.91 -6.12 25.40
CA TYR A 163 15.06 -7.45 24.84
C TYR A 163 14.13 -8.49 25.51
N GLU A 164 13.99 -8.43 26.83
CA GLU A 164 13.12 -9.31 27.60
C GLU A 164 11.64 -9.10 27.28
N GLU A 165 11.19 -7.84 27.16
CA GLU A 165 9.82 -7.49 26.80
C GLU A 165 9.47 -7.94 25.37
N ILE A 166 10.38 -7.70 24.42
CA ILE A 166 10.21 -8.08 23.02
C ILE A 166 10.15 -9.61 22.87
N LYS A 167 10.97 -10.34 23.64
CA LYS A 167 10.94 -11.81 23.69
C LYS A 167 9.57 -12.30 24.16
N LEU A 168 9.04 -11.75 25.25
CA LEU A 168 7.70 -12.08 25.75
C LEU A 168 6.61 -11.76 24.71
N PHE A 169 6.68 -10.61 24.05
CA PHE A 169 5.74 -10.23 23.00
C PHE A 169 5.74 -11.22 21.82
N THR A 170 6.92 -11.66 21.43
CA THR A 170 7.08 -12.62 20.33
C THR A 170 6.56 -14.00 20.70
N GLU A 171 6.84 -14.47 21.92
CA GLU A 171 6.25 -15.71 22.43
C GLU A 171 4.72 -15.62 22.46
N ALA A 172 4.16 -14.46 22.80
CA ALA A 172 2.71 -14.21 22.73
C ALA A 172 2.18 -14.27 21.28
N ILE A 173 2.88 -13.69 20.29
CA ILE A 173 2.51 -13.84 18.87
C ILE A 173 2.58 -15.30 18.42
N MET A 174 3.63 -16.02 18.83
CA MET A 174 3.81 -17.44 18.48
C MET A 174 2.69 -18.31 19.07
N ARG A 175 2.23 -18.01 20.28
CA ARG A 175 1.10 -18.71 20.92
C ARG A 175 -0.24 -18.33 20.27
N TRP A 176 -0.42 -17.08 19.89
CA TRP A 176 -1.66 -16.55 19.28
C TRP A 176 -2.90 -16.79 20.15
N ASP A 177 -2.81 -16.44 21.43
CA ASP A 177 -3.83 -16.70 22.45
C ASP A 177 -4.01 -15.43 23.27
N ILE A 178 -5.25 -15.01 23.48
CA ILE A 178 -5.56 -13.79 24.23
C ILE A 178 -5.03 -13.84 25.66
N SER A 179 -4.92 -15.04 26.26
CA SER A 179 -4.36 -15.21 27.60
C SER A 179 -2.87 -14.89 27.67
N ALA A 180 -2.15 -14.87 26.53
CA ALA A 180 -0.74 -14.50 26.48
C ALA A 180 -0.51 -13.01 26.78
N LYS A 181 -1.58 -12.20 26.76
CA LYS A 181 -1.54 -10.79 27.13
C LYS A 181 -1.14 -10.57 28.59
N ASP A 182 -1.50 -11.47 29.49
CA ASP A 182 -1.36 -11.25 30.94
C ASP A 182 0.10 -11.15 31.40
N VAL A 183 1.03 -11.74 30.64
CA VAL A 183 2.47 -11.72 30.92
C VAL A 183 3.20 -10.54 30.27
N LEU A 184 2.52 -9.74 29.43
CA LEU A 184 3.12 -8.60 28.75
C LEU A 184 3.14 -7.34 29.64
N PRO A 185 4.05 -6.39 29.41
CA PRO A 185 3.94 -5.04 29.96
C PRO A 185 2.63 -4.35 29.56
N ASP A 186 2.10 -3.46 30.40
CA ASP A 186 0.77 -2.85 30.20
C ASP A 186 0.62 -2.12 28.85
N TYR A 187 1.68 -1.46 28.36
CA TYR A 187 1.66 -0.78 27.06
C TYR A 187 1.63 -1.77 25.88
N MET A 188 2.22 -2.96 26.03
CA MET A 188 2.18 -4.03 25.02
C MET A 188 0.86 -4.79 25.02
N LYS A 189 0.19 -4.89 26.18
CA LYS A 189 -1.11 -5.55 26.31
C LYS A 189 -2.14 -4.98 25.35
N MET A 190 -2.19 -3.66 25.24
CA MET A 190 -3.15 -2.99 24.35
C MET A 190 -2.81 -3.17 22.87
N ILE A 191 -1.52 -3.22 22.51
CA ILE A 191 -1.06 -3.50 21.14
C ILE A 191 -1.47 -4.93 20.75
N TYR A 192 -1.17 -5.90 21.61
CA TYR A 192 -1.47 -7.31 21.37
C TYR A 192 -2.98 -7.58 21.28
N GLN A 193 -3.78 -6.98 22.16
CA GLN A 193 -5.24 -7.07 22.11
C GLN A 193 -5.79 -6.59 20.76
N GLU A 194 -5.47 -5.36 20.36
CA GLU A 194 -5.99 -4.79 19.12
C GLU A 194 -5.53 -5.58 17.90
N PHE A 195 -4.28 -6.08 17.93
CA PHE A 195 -3.75 -6.96 16.90
C PHE A 195 -4.60 -8.23 16.74
N LEU A 196 -4.93 -8.93 17.83
CA LEU A 196 -5.79 -10.12 17.78
C LEU A 196 -7.25 -9.78 17.37
N ASP A 197 -7.77 -8.63 17.79
CA ASP A 197 -9.12 -8.19 17.46
C ASP A 197 -9.28 -7.90 15.95
N ILE A 198 -8.22 -7.42 15.29
CA ILE A 198 -8.19 -7.27 13.82
C ILE A 198 -8.26 -8.63 13.12
N TYR A 199 -7.53 -9.64 13.60
CA TYR A 199 -7.62 -10.99 13.04
C TYR A 199 -8.98 -11.63 13.26
N SER A 200 -9.62 -11.34 14.39
CA SER A 200 -10.99 -11.79 14.64
C SER A 200 -11.98 -11.15 13.66
N GLN A 201 -11.79 -9.87 13.29
CA GLN A 201 -12.58 -9.22 12.23
C GLN A 201 -12.37 -9.88 10.86
N PHE A 202 -11.13 -10.25 10.52
CA PHE A 202 -10.86 -11.03 9.29
C PHE A 202 -11.56 -12.39 9.33
N GLU A 203 -11.54 -13.07 10.48
CA GLU A 203 -12.15 -14.39 10.66
C GLU A 203 -13.66 -14.34 10.50
N GLU A 204 -14.31 -13.36 11.13
CA GLU A 204 -15.75 -13.15 11.01
C GLU A 204 -16.17 -12.93 9.54
N HIS A 205 -15.40 -12.12 8.81
CA HIS A 205 -15.73 -11.81 7.43
C HIS A 205 -15.48 -12.96 6.47
N THR A 206 -14.28 -13.54 6.52
CA THR A 206 -13.92 -14.68 5.66
C THR A 206 -14.72 -15.94 6.00
N GLY A 207 -15.14 -16.11 7.25
CA GLY A 207 -16.04 -17.17 7.68
C GLY A 207 -17.40 -17.10 6.97
N LYS A 208 -17.97 -15.89 6.82
CA LYS A 208 -19.21 -15.67 6.06
C LYS A 208 -19.08 -16.04 4.57
N GLU A 209 -17.86 -15.97 4.02
CA GLU A 209 -17.57 -16.33 2.63
C GLU A 209 -17.06 -17.78 2.46
N GLY A 210 -16.92 -18.56 3.54
CA GLY A 210 -16.32 -19.90 3.49
C GLY A 210 -14.81 -19.91 3.16
N ARG A 211 -14.11 -18.78 3.40
CA ARG A 211 -12.70 -18.54 3.06
C ARG A 211 -11.79 -18.42 4.28
N SER A 212 -12.21 -18.91 5.44
CA SER A 212 -11.45 -18.81 6.70
C SER A 212 -10.06 -19.46 6.62
N TYR A 213 -9.84 -20.40 5.70
CA TYR A 213 -8.53 -21.03 5.46
C TYR A 213 -7.42 -20.00 5.15
N GLY A 214 -7.75 -18.86 4.54
CA GLY A 214 -6.79 -17.80 4.23
C GLY A 214 -6.13 -17.20 5.48
N LEU A 215 -6.84 -17.18 6.62
CA LEU A 215 -6.28 -16.66 7.87
C LEU A 215 -5.16 -17.53 8.41
N ALA A 216 -5.19 -18.84 8.19
CA ALA A 216 -4.11 -19.72 8.65
C ALA A 216 -2.77 -19.30 8.03
N TYR A 217 -2.78 -18.97 6.73
CA TYR A 217 -1.61 -18.45 6.02
C TYR A 217 -1.17 -17.07 6.54
N ALA A 218 -2.11 -16.15 6.77
CA ALA A 218 -1.79 -14.83 7.32
C ALA A 218 -1.18 -14.92 8.74
N LYS A 219 -1.76 -15.74 9.62
CA LYS A 219 -1.23 -16.01 10.96
C LYS A 219 0.17 -16.62 10.88
N GLN A 220 0.39 -17.59 9.99
CA GLN A 220 1.70 -18.21 9.78
C GLN A 220 2.75 -17.22 9.26
N ALA A 221 2.39 -16.36 8.31
CA ALA A 221 3.26 -15.31 7.81
C ALA A 221 3.69 -14.35 8.93
N MET A 222 2.75 -13.93 9.79
CA MET A 222 3.08 -13.08 10.94
C MET A 222 3.98 -13.77 11.95
N LYS A 223 3.73 -15.05 12.26
CA LYS A 223 4.63 -15.85 13.12
C LYS A 223 6.04 -16.00 12.54
N LYS A 224 6.18 -15.96 11.21
CA LYS A 224 7.48 -15.98 10.54
C LYS A 224 8.19 -14.61 10.58
N ILE A 225 7.44 -13.52 10.46
CA ILE A 225 7.99 -12.15 10.43
C ILE A 225 8.34 -11.64 11.83
N SER A 226 7.53 -11.96 12.84
CA SER A 226 7.73 -11.44 14.20
C SER A 226 9.12 -11.73 14.79
N PRO A 227 9.72 -12.93 14.64
CA PRO A 227 11.10 -13.17 15.06
C PRO A 227 12.17 -12.44 14.24
N SER A 228 11.87 -12.05 12.99
CA SER A 228 12.81 -11.26 12.17
C SER A 228 12.76 -9.76 12.44
N LEU A 229 11.74 -9.28 13.17
CA LEU A 229 11.69 -7.89 13.64
C LEU A 229 12.70 -7.62 14.79
N PHE A 230 13.43 -8.64 15.26
CA PHE A 230 14.49 -8.49 16.27
C PHE A 230 15.85 -8.07 15.70
N CYS A 231 15.95 -7.84 14.39
CA CYS A 231 17.23 -7.61 13.71
C CYS A 231 17.73 -6.17 13.86
#